data_AF-A0A533Y3J5-F1
#
_entry.id   AF-A0A533Y3J5-F1
#
_cell.length_a   1.000
_cell.length_b   1.000
_cell.length_c   1.000
_cell.angle_alpha   90.00
_cell.angle_beta   90.00
_cell.angle_gamma   90.00
#
_symmetry.space_group_name_H-M   'P 1'
#
loop_
_entity.id
_entity.type
_entity.pdbx_description
1 polymer ?
#
loop_
_entity_poly.entity_id
_entity_poly.type
_entity_poly.pdbx_seq_one_letter_code
_entity_poly.pdbx_strand_id
1 'polypeptide(L)'
;MRGRLRHGQPREDGRLQSGLVHREAGRPHRVVRLMPQRIVVLLLSLILLASLASAANLEERVVEHRLANGLTLLLMERHHAPIVAVNLTYKVGGVYEHSGITGVAHLYEHMAFKGTRTIGVTDAEKEKPVLEEL
;
A
#
# COMPACT_ATOMS: atom_id res chain seq x y z
N MET A 1 106.62 45.37 -26.25
CA MET A 1 107.64 44.42 -26.75
C MET A 1 107.47 43.11 -25.95
N ARG A 2 107.43 41.95 -26.64
CA ARG A 2 107.08 40.59 -26.13
C ARG A 2 105.58 40.38 -25.90
N GLY A 3 104.90 39.32 -26.34
CA GLY A 3 105.28 38.11 -27.08
C GLY A 3 104.05 37.17 -27.10
N ARG A 4 103.71 36.69 -28.30
CA ARG A 4 102.63 35.76 -28.69
C ARG A 4 102.84 34.36 -28.09
N LEU A 5 101.78 33.61 -27.73
CA LEU A 5 101.64 32.16 -28.01
C LEU A 5 100.15 31.71 -28.04
N ARG A 6 99.86 30.80 -28.97
CA ARG A 6 98.58 30.17 -29.36
C ARG A 6 98.35 28.82 -28.65
N HIS A 7 97.17 28.25 -28.89
CA HIS A 7 96.73 26.83 -28.86
C HIS A 7 95.72 26.56 -27.75
N GLY A 8 94.62 25.84 -27.95
CA GLY A 8 94.09 25.11 -29.10
C GLY A 8 92.82 24.40 -28.62
N GLN A 9 91.78 24.31 -29.46
CA GLN A 9 90.61 23.46 -29.20
C GLN A 9 91.02 21.97 -29.23
N PRO A 10 90.14 21.07 -28.76
CA PRO A 10 89.35 20.37 -29.77
C PRO A 10 87.87 20.21 -29.40
N ARG A 11 87.08 20.13 -30.48
CA ARG A 11 85.70 19.65 -30.55
C ARG A 11 85.68 18.11 -30.67
N GLU A 12 84.45 17.58 -30.71
CA GLU A 12 84.01 16.25 -31.20
C GLU A 12 83.69 15.23 -30.10
N ASP A 13 82.67 14.38 -30.24
CA ASP A 13 81.40 14.40 -30.99
C ASP A 13 80.56 13.25 -30.40
N GLY A 14 79.29 13.18 -30.78
CA GLY A 14 78.26 12.40 -30.09
C GLY A 14 78.43 10.88 -29.98
N ARG A 15 77.57 10.27 -29.16
CA ARG A 15 76.63 9.21 -29.55
C ARG A 15 75.79 8.74 -28.36
N LEU A 16 74.47 8.79 -28.58
CA LEU A 16 73.49 7.71 -28.41
C LEU A 16 73.56 6.87 -27.12
N GLN A 17 72.49 6.92 -26.32
CA GLN A 17 71.58 5.77 -26.03
C GLN A 17 70.54 6.19 -24.99
N SER A 18 69.25 6.16 -25.33
CA SER A 18 68.35 5.02 -25.07
C SER A 18 68.04 4.85 -23.58
N GLY A 19 66.80 5.16 -23.19
CA GLY A 19 66.31 4.80 -21.87
C GLY A 19 64.95 5.36 -21.53
N LEU A 20 63.92 4.54 -21.78
CA LEU A 20 62.70 4.45 -20.99
C LEU A 20 61.68 5.60 -21.13
N VAL A 21 60.83 5.39 -22.13
CA VAL A 21 59.39 5.66 -22.08
C VAL A 21 58.82 5.19 -20.72
N HIS A 22 58.58 6.11 -19.78
CA HIS A 22 57.63 5.86 -18.71
C HIS A 22 56.26 6.37 -19.14
N ARG A 23 55.52 5.46 -19.78
CA ARG A 23 54.05 5.48 -19.79
C ARG A 23 53.60 5.36 -18.33
N GLU A 24 53.26 6.46 -17.68
CA GLU A 24 52.33 6.38 -16.55
C GLU A 24 50.96 6.05 -17.12
N ALA A 25 50.55 4.79 -16.90
CA ALA A 25 49.22 4.32 -17.20
C ALA A 25 48.21 5.21 -16.45
N GLY A 26 47.34 5.90 -17.21
CA GLY A 26 46.18 6.56 -16.66
C GLY A 26 45.41 5.57 -15.77
N ARG A 27 45.30 5.91 -14.48
CA ARG A 27 44.47 5.16 -13.54
C ARG A 27 43.06 5.13 -14.12
N PRO A 28 42.44 3.96 -14.36
CA PRO A 28 41.03 3.96 -14.68
C PRO A 28 40.30 4.53 -13.47
N HIS A 29 39.66 5.68 -13.66
CA HIS A 29 38.71 6.23 -12.71
C HIS A 29 37.70 5.12 -12.42
N ARG A 30 37.76 4.56 -11.21
CA ARG A 30 36.76 3.61 -10.74
C ARG A 30 35.46 4.41 -10.60
N VAL A 31 34.68 4.47 -11.67
CA VAL A 31 33.31 5.00 -11.63
C VAL A 31 32.56 4.03 -10.73
N VAL A 32 32.48 4.37 -9.45
CA VAL A 32 31.71 3.58 -8.50
C VAL A 32 30.27 3.68 -8.97
N ARG A 33 29.74 2.58 -9.53
CA ARG A 33 28.35 2.44 -9.96
C ARG A 33 27.46 2.36 -8.71
N LEU A 34 27.40 3.44 -7.94
CA LEU A 34 26.60 3.65 -6.73
C LEU A 34 25.10 3.89 -7.05
N MET A 35 24.74 3.86 -8.33
CA MET A 35 23.45 4.32 -8.84
C MET A 35 22.31 3.28 -8.90
N PRO A 36 22.50 1.94 -8.95
CA PRO A 36 21.37 1.02 -9.10
C PRO A 36 20.55 0.91 -7.80
N GLN A 37 21.21 0.95 -6.63
CA GLN A 37 20.51 0.84 -5.33
C GLN A 37 19.64 2.06 -5.04
N ARG A 38 20.07 3.28 -5.40
CA ARG A 38 19.25 4.49 -5.23
C ARG A 38 18.02 4.47 -6.13
N ILE A 39 18.18 4.00 -7.36
CA ILE A 39 17.06 3.84 -8.31
C ILE A 39 16.08 2.78 -7.79
N VAL A 40 16.57 1.65 -7.29
CA VAL A 40 15.73 0.60 -6.69
C VAL A 40 14.99 1.12 -5.45
N VAL A 41 15.65 1.85 -4.56
CA VAL A 41 15.00 2.47 -3.39
C VAL A 41 13.95 3.49 -3.83
N LEU A 42 14.24 4.33 -4.82
CA LEU A 42 13.29 5.30 -5.36
C LEU A 42 12.08 4.60 -5.99
N LEU A 43 12.29 3.54 -6.77
CA LEU A 43 11.22 2.74 -7.38
C LEU A 43 10.39 2.04 -6.31
N LEU A 44 11.01 1.43 -5.31
CA LEU A 44 10.30 0.79 -4.19
C LEU A 44 9.51 1.82 -3.38
N SER A 45 10.07 3.00 -3.12
CA SER A 45 9.36 4.08 -2.42
C SER A 45 8.20 4.64 -3.25
N LEU A 46 8.33 4.70 -4.58
CA LEU A 46 7.26 5.12 -5.48
C LEU A 46 6.13 4.09 -5.54
N ILE A 47 6.48 2.80 -5.60
CA ILE A 47 5.51 1.69 -5.55
C ILE A 47 4.76 1.69 -4.21
N LEU A 48 5.48 1.90 -3.10
CA LEU A 48 4.87 2.01 -1.77
C LEU A 48 3.91 3.20 -1.70
N LEU A 49 4.33 4.38 -2.19
CA LEU A 49 3.50 5.59 -2.19
C LEU A 49 2.24 5.44 -3.04
N ALA A 50 2.35 4.81 -4.22
CA ALA A 50 1.21 4.51 -5.08
C ALA A 50 0.23 3.51 -4.45
N SER A 51 0.75 2.52 -3.71
CA SER A 51 -0.09 1.51 -3.04
C SER A 51 -0.91 2.11 -1.89
N LEU A 52 -0.33 3.07 -1.15
CA LEU A 52 -1.05 3.81 -0.10
C LEU A 52 -2.18 4.68 -0.67
N ALA A 53 -2.00 5.26 -1.86
CA ALA A 53 -3.02 6.09 -2.51
C ALA A 53 -4.26 5.28 -2.96
N SER A 54 -4.09 4.00 -3.32
CA SER A 54 -5.19 3.16 -3.79
C SER A 54 -6.11 2.63 -2.67
N ALA A 55 -5.74 2.78 -1.40
CA ALA A 55 -6.44 2.14 -0.29
C ALA A 55 -7.74 2.85 0.17
N ALA A 56 -8.06 4.04 -0.36
CA ALA A 56 -9.02 4.96 0.26
C ALA A 56 -10.47 4.96 -0.32
N ASN A 57 -10.91 3.94 -1.07
CA ASN A 57 -12.14 4.04 -1.88
C ASN A 57 -13.41 3.39 -1.29
N LEU A 58 -13.44 2.99 -0.01
CA LEU A 58 -14.64 2.32 0.53
C LEU A 58 -15.79 3.29 0.83
N GLU A 59 -15.48 4.44 1.42
CA GLU A 59 -16.48 5.44 1.81
C GLU A 59 -17.21 6.01 0.57
N GLU A 60 -16.48 6.26 -0.51
CA GLU A 60 -17.03 6.75 -1.78
C GLU A 60 -18.02 5.78 -2.45
N ARG A 61 -18.00 4.50 -2.05
CA ARG A 61 -18.86 3.44 -2.59
C ARG A 61 -20.13 3.19 -1.77
N VAL A 62 -20.29 3.86 -0.63
CA VAL A 62 -21.46 3.71 0.23
C VAL A 62 -22.40 4.89 0.01
N VAL A 63 -23.66 4.62 -0.32
CA VAL A 63 -24.71 5.62 -0.44
C VAL A 63 -25.57 5.58 0.82
N GLU A 64 -25.69 6.73 1.50
CA GLU A 64 -26.56 6.89 2.66
C GLU A 64 -27.95 7.43 2.25
N HIS A 65 -29.00 6.77 2.73
CA HIS A 65 -30.37 7.25 2.62
C HIS A 65 -31.03 7.31 3.99
N ARG A 66 -31.68 8.44 4.30
CA ARG A 66 -32.48 8.59 5.52
C ARG A 66 -33.96 8.57 5.20
N LEU A 67 -34.67 7.60 5.76
CA LEU A 67 -36.10 7.46 5.58
C LEU A 67 -36.87 8.46 6.46
N ALA A 68 -38.12 8.74 6.11
CA ALA A 68 -38.98 9.68 6.84
C ALA A 68 -39.22 9.28 8.30
N ASN A 69 -39.17 7.98 8.63
CA ASN A 69 -39.28 7.46 9.99
C ASN A 69 -37.96 7.53 10.79
N GLY A 70 -36.88 8.07 10.20
CA GLY A 70 -35.58 8.22 10.85
C GLY A 70 -34.62 7.05 10.66
N LEU A 71 -35.01 5.97 9.99
CA LEU A 71 -34.10 4.85 9.68
C LEU A 71 -33.02 5.30 8.66
N THR A 72 -31.76 4.96 8.95
CA THR A 72 -30.64 5.16 8.04
C THR A 72 -30.33 3.86 7.29
N LEU A 73 -30.35 3.92 5.97
CA LEU A 73 -29.95 2.85 5.06
C LEU A 73 -28.58 3.18 4.49
N LEU A 74 -27.62 2.28 4.68
CA LEU A 74 -26.30 2.33 4.04
C LEU A 74 -26.27 1.27 2.94
N LEU A 75 -26.22 1.71 1.68
CA LEU A 75 -26.26 0.85 0.51
C LEU A 75 -24.89 0.83 -0.18
N MET A 76 -24.39 -0.36 -0.47
CA MET A 76 -23.17 -0.55 -1.25
C MET A 76 -23.41 -1.62 -2.32
N GLU A 77 -23.56 -1.18 -3.56
CA GLU A 77 -23.81 -2.07 -4.70
C GLU A 77 -22.52 -2.72 -5.20
N ARG A 78 -22.57 -4.04 -5.44
CA ARG A 78 -21.42 -4.84 -5.91
C ARG A 78 -21.89 -5.96 -6.84
N HIS A 79 -21.53 -5.89 -8.12
CA HIS A 79 -21.95 -6.86 -9.14
C HIS A 79 -21.05 -8.10 -9.29
N HIS A 80 -20.31 -8.49 -8.24
CA HIS A 80 -19.40 -9.65 -8.32
C HIS A 80 -20.13 -11.00 -8.19
N ALA A 81 -21.26 -11.03 -7.49
CA ALA A 81 -22.09 -12.21 -7.30
C ALA A 81 -23.56 -11.76 -7.15
N PRO A 82 -24.54 -12.57 -7.60
CA PRO A 82 -25.96 -12.27 -7.46
C PRO A 82 -26.45 -12.57 -6.04
N ILE A 83 -25.81 -11.95 -5.03
CA ILE A 83 -26.10 -12.15 -3.61
C ILE A 83 -26.29 -10.79 -2.96
N VAL A 84 -27.27 -10.69 -2.09
CA VAL A 84 -27.51 -9.52 -1.24
C VAL A 84 -27.23 -9.90 0.21
N ALA A 85 -26.46 -9.05 0.91
CA ALA A 85 -26.27 -9.16 2.35
C ALA A 85 -26.92 -7.95 3.02
N VAL A 86 -27.83 -8.20 3.96
CA VAL A 86 -28.53 -7.16 4.72
C VAL A 86 -28.15 -7.27 6.18
N ASN A 87 -27.79 -6.16 6.80
CA ASN A 87 -27.57 -6.07 8.23
C ASN A 87 -28.49 -5.00 8.82
N LEU A 88 -29.19 -5.35 9.91
CA LEU A 88 -29.99 -4.42 10.67
C LEU A 88 -29.34 -4.22 12.04
N THR A 89 -28.86 -3.00 12.29
CA THR A 89 -28.19 -2.64 13.54
C THR A 89 -29.10 -1.76 14.38
N TYR A 90 -29.30 -2.16 15.64
CA TYR A 90 -29.99 -1.36 16.65
C TYR A 90 -28.97 -0.71 17.58
N LYS A 91 -29.09 0.60 17.83
CA LYS A 91 -28.20 1.34 18.73
C LYS A 91 -28.60 1.14 20.20
N VAL A 92 -28.66 -0.11 20.65
CA VAL A 92 -29.04 -0.53 22.02
C VAL A 92 -28.12 -1.65 22.49
N GLY A 93 -28.15 -2.00 23.78
CA GLY A 93 -27.34 -3.09 24.34
C GLY A 93 -27.21 -3.00 25.86
N GLY A 94 -26.39 -3.87 26.45
CA GLY A 94 -26.19 -3.96 27.90
C GLY A 94 -25.75 -2.66 28.58
N VAL A 95 -25.14 -1.73 27.84
CA VAL A 95 -24.77 -0.39 28.34
C VAL A 95 -25.98 0.45 28.79
N TYR A 96 -27.18 0.13 28.30
CA TYR A 96 -28.42 0.80 28.67
C TYR A 96 -29.21 0.04 29.74
N GLU A 97 -28.69 -1.08 30.25
CA GLU A 97 -29.34 -1.87 31.30
C GLU A 97 -28.99 -1.35 32.69
N HIS A 98 -29.85 -1.67 33.66
CA HIS A 98 -29.61 -1.38 35.08
C HIS A 98 -29.73 -2.65 35.93
N SER A 99 -29.31 -2.56 37.19
CA SER A 99 -29.44 -3.66 38.13
C SER A 99 -30.89 -4.17 38.18
N GLY A 100 -31.05 -5.49 38.19
CA GLY A 100 -32.35 -6.18 38.16
C GLY A 100 -32.87 -6.53 36.76
N ILE A 101 -32.30 -5.99 35.67
CA ILE A 101 -32.70 -6.31 34.28
C ILE A 101 -31.52 -6.64 33.36
N THR A 102 -30.37 -6.98 33.94
CA THR A 102 -29.16 -7.29 33.16
C THR A 102 -29.38 -8.52 32.27
N GLY A 103 -28.88 -8.48 31.03
CA GLY A 103 -29.01 -9.56 30.04
C GLY A 103 -30.27 -9.51 29.19
N VAL A 104 -31.15 -8.53 29.41
CA VAL A 104 -32.40 -8.39 28.65
C VAL A 104 -32.13 -8.10 27.16
N ALA A 105 -31.14 -7.28 26.81
CA ALA A 105 -30.80 -7.03 25.41
C ALA A 105 -30.41 -8.33 24.68
N HIS A 106 -29.63 -9.20 25.34
CA HIS A 106 -29.26 -10.51 24.79
C HIS A 106 -30.45 -11.48 24.74
N LEU A 107 -31.34 -11.43 25.74
CA LEU A 107 -32.59 -12.19 25.69
C LEU A 107 -33.45 -11.77 24.49
N TYR A 108 -33.59 -10.46 24.23
CA TYR A 108 -34.32 -9.95 23.07
C TYR A 108 -33.72 -10.42 21.75
N GLU A 109 -32.38 -10.46 21.64
CA GLU A 109 -31.70 -11.03 20.48
C GLU A 109 -32.12 -12.49 20.25
N HIS A 110 -32.08 -13.33 21.29
CA HIS A 110 -32.53 -14.72 21.17
C HIS A 110 -34.00 -14.82 20.75
N MET A 111 -34.85 -13.95 21.27
CA MET A 111 -36.29 -13.95 20.99
C MET A 111 -36.63 -13.43 19.60
N ALA A 112 -35.79 -12.58 19.00
CA ALA A 112 -35.98 -12.09 17.64
C ALA A 112 -36.04 -13.22 16.60
N PHE A 113 -35.46 -14.39 16.92
CA PHE A 113 -35.45 -15.58 16.06
C PHE A 113 -36.42 -16.68 16.51
N LYS A 114 -37.33 -16.40 17.45
CA LYS A 114 -38.36 -17.35 17.90
C LYS A 114 -39.70 -17.21 17.17
N GLY A 115 -39.68 -16.57 16.01
CA GLY A 115 -40.83 -16.40 15.14
C GLY A 115 -41.56 -15.09 15.38
N THR A 116 -42.48 -14.79 14.48
CA THR A 116 -43.35 -13.62 14.49
C THR A 116 -44.81 -14.07 14.50
N ARG A 117 -45.75 -13.12 14.41
CA ARG A 117 -47.17 -13.46 14.24
C ARG A 117 -47.48 -14.11 12.89
N THR A 118 -46.62 -13.90 11.89
CA THR A 118 -46.84 -14.32 10.50
C THR A 118 -45.96 -15.50 10.10
N ILE A 119 -44.68 -15.48 10.48
CA ILE A 119 -43.68 -16.51 10.16
C ILE A 119 -43.27 -17.21 11.45
N GLY A 120 -43.49 -18.52 11.52
CA GLY A 120 -43.17 -19.39 12.66
C GLY A 120 -41.71 -19.84 12.70
N VAL A 121 -41.43 -20.87 13.51
CA VAL A 121 -40.11 -21.57 13.57
C VAL A 121 -40.27 -23.10 13.57
N THR A 122 -41.48 -23.61 13.73
CA THR A 122 -41.73 -25.03 14.00
C THR A 122 -42.35 -25.79 12.83
N ASP A 123 -42.88 -25.09 11.82
CA ASP A 123 -43.70 -25.71 10.77
C ASP A 123 -43.37 -25.10 9.40
N ALA A 124 -42.35 -25.68 8.75
CA ALA A 124 -41.86 -25.20 7.46
C ALA A 124 -42.93 -25.25 6.36
N GLU A 125 -43.86 -26.22 6.39
CA GLU A 125 -44.91 -26.32 5.35
C GLU A 125 -45.94 -25.19 5.48
N LYS A 126 -46.24 -24.75 6.70
CA LYS A 126 -47.09 -23.57 6.91
C LYS A 126 -46.38 -22.25 6.58
N GLU A 127 -45.05 -22.22 6.69
CA GLU A 127 -44.24 -21.02 6.40
C GLU A 127 -44.01 -20.83 4.88
N LYS A 128 -43.84 -21.92 4.12
CA LYS A 128 -43.63 -21.91 2.66
C LYS A 128 -44.53 -20.94 1.88
N PRO A 129 -45.87 -20.97 1.99
CA PRO A 129 -46.71 -20.07 1.18
C PRO A 129 -46.43 -18.59 1.45
N VAL A 130 -46.12 -18.22 2.70
CA VAL A 130 -45.77 -16.83 3.05
C VAL A 130 -44.41 -16.45 2.49
N LEU A 131 -43.44 -17.38 2.47
CA LEU A 131 -42.10 -17.13 1.97
C LEU A 131 -42.04 -17.07 0.43
N GLU A 132 -42.90 -17.81 -0.27
CA GLU A 132 -43.00 -17.78 -1.73
C GLU A 132 -43.65 -16.49 -2.27
N GLU A 133 -44.38 -15.76 -1.41
CA GLU A 133 -44.97 -14.45 -1.73
C GLU A 133 -44.00 -13.26 -1.56
N LEU A 134 -42.86 -13.45 -0.89
CA LEU A 134 -41.83 -12.41 -0.63
C LEU A 134 -40.81 -12.27 -1.78
#